data_AF-A0A357JHG8-F1
#
_entry.id   AF-A0A357JHG8-F1
#
_cell.length_a   1.000
_cell.length_b   1.000
_cell.length_c   1.000
_cell.angle_alpha   90.00
_cell.angle_beta   90.00
_cell.angle_gamma   90.00
#
_symmetry.space_group_name_H-M   'P 1'
#
loop_
_entity.id
_entity.type
_entity.pdbx_description
1 polymer ?
#
loop_
_entity_poly.entity_id
_entity_poly.type
_entity_poly.pdbx_seq_one_letter_code
_entity_poly.pdbx_strand_id
1 'polypeptide(L)'
;MYLNVTIVFFLLQGLFSVIDEYKIANIADKSNEIEIEIDPSSEKAKKEESIFSISNESTVINGSFTAKFNAFVKYSFHNKNTPVSQALDSLRYKKTKWNIFYYKKAKDINNISNNSAFRKSYLDRIVSKISVALFFMLPLFTMFISLLYIRGKKNYTEHLVFVFNVQTVFFILLIFFTIFDRIFKTDIGIGLFFILFLFYLYKSLRNFYKQKRFKTIIKFLFLNFVFVILSAFGGLFISFIAFAL
;
A
#
# COMPACT_ATOMS: atom_id res chain seq x y z
N MET A 1 -18.03 19.41 -10.49
CA MET A 1 -16.91 19.21 -11.45
C MET A 1 -15.84 18.25 -10.94
N TYR A 2 -15.46 18.29 -9.65
CA TYR A 2 -14.38 17.48 -9.06
C TYR A 2 -14.67 15.97 -8.90
N LEU A 3 -15.89 15.62 -8.49
CA LEU A 3 -16.33 14.22 -8.37
C LEU A 3 -16.08 13.46 -9.68
N ASN A 4 -16.26 14.14 -10.82
CA ASN A 4 -16.15 13.55 -12.15
C ASN A 4 -14.70 13.16 -12.49
N VAL A 5 -13.68 13.95 -12.14
CA VAL A 5 -12.29 13.65 -12.52
C VAL A 5 -11.73 12.48 -11.71
N THR A 6 -12.04 12.43 -10.41
CA THR A 6 -11.62 11.32 -9.55
C THR A 6 -12.35 10.02 -9.92
N ILE A 7 -13.65 10.08 -10.23
CA ILE A 7 -14.40 8.91 -10.73
C ILE A 7 -13.83 8.44 -12.08
N VAL A 8 -13.55 9.37 -13.00
CA VAL A 8 -12.97 9.04 -14.31
C VAL A 8 -11.58 8.40 -14.16
N PHE A 9 -10.74 8.89 -13.25
CA PHE A 9 -9.45 8.26 -12.94
C PHE A 9 -9.63 6.81 -12.48
N PHE A 10 -10.55 6.56 -11.55
CA PHE A 10 -10.77 5.21 -11.04
C PHE A 10 -11.43 4.28 -12.05
N LEU A 11 -12.31 4.80 -12.92
CA LEU A 11 -12.86 4.03 -14.03
C LEU A 11 -11.79 3.66 -15.06
N LEU A 12 -10.91 4.60 -15.43
CA LEU A 12 -9.79 4.28 -16.32
C LEU A 12 -8.83 3.29 -15.69
N GLN A 13 -8.45 3.48 -14.42
CA GLN A 13 -7.55 2.56 -13.72
C GLN A 13 -8.16 1.16 -13.60
N GLY A 14 -9.45 1.08 -13.28
CA GLY A 14 -10.21 -0.18 -13.26
C GLY A 14 -10.24 -0.85 -14.64
N LEU A 15 -10.49 -0.08 -15.70
CA LEU A 15 -10.48 -0.59 -17.07
C LEU A 15 -9.10 -1.12 -17.48
N PHE A 16 -8.03 -0.39 -17.17
CA PHE A 16 -6.67 -0.85 -17.46
C PHE A 16 -6.31 -2.12 -16.69
N SER A 17 -6.73 -2.25 -15.43
CA SER A 17 -6.54 -3.48 -14.65
C SER A 17 -7.23 -4.68 -15.30
N VAL A 18 -8.46 -4.51 -15.80
CA VAL A 18 -9.22 -5.57 -16.48
C VAL A 18 -8.57 -5.94 -17.82
N ILE A 19 -8.09 -4.96 -18.59
CA ILE A 19 -7.39 -5.20 -19.86
C ILE A 19 -6.09 -5.96 -19.62
N ASP A 20 -5.33 -5.58 -18.59
CA ASP A 20 -4.07 -6.23 -18.26
C ASP A 20 -4.32 -7.65 -17.75
N GLU A 21 -5.36 -7.88 -16.94
CA GLU A 21 -5.81 -9.22 -16.51
C GLU A 21 -6.26 -10.09 -17.69
N TYR A 22 -7.04 -9.55 -18.64
CA TYR A 22 -7.44 -10.24 -19.87
C TYR A 22 -6.24 -10.60 -20.77
N LYS A 23 -5.29 -9.67 -20.90
CA LYS A 23 -4.07 -9.90 -21.70
C LYS A 23 -3.20 -10.99 -21.07
N ILE A 24 -3.07 -11.01 -19.75
CA ILE A 24 -2.34 -12.06 -19.02
C ILE A 24 -3.07 -13.41 -19.12
N ALA A 25 -4.40 -13.43 -19.03
CA ALA A 25 -5.20 -14.66 -19.21
C ALA A 25 -5.04 -15.25 -20.62
N ASN A 26 -5.08 -14.43 -21.67
CA ASN A 26 -4.85 -14.87 -23.05
C ASN A 26 -3.41 -15.38 -23.29
N ILE A 27 -2.42 -14.77 -22.65
CA ILE A 27 -1.03 -15.24 -22.74
C ILE A 27 -0.87 -16.58 -22.00
N ALA A 28 -1.54 -16.76 -20.87
CA ALA A 28 -1.54 -18.01 -20.10
C ALA A 28 -2.26 -19.15 -20.84
N ASP A 29 -3.36 -18.84 -21.53
CA ASP A 29 -4.09 -19.80 -22.38
C ASP A 29 -3.23 -20.23 -23.57
N LYS A 30 -2.48 -19.30 -24.16
CA LYS A 30 -1.54 -19.55 -25.25
C LYS A 30 -0.28 -20.33 -24.83
N SER A 31 0.15 -20.22 -23.57
CA SER A 31 1.24 -21.05 -23.03
C SER A 31 0.80 -22.47 -22.67
N ASN A 32 -0.47 -22.67 -22.33
CA ASN A 32 -1.02 -23.99 -21.99
C ASN A 32 -1.20 -24.90 -23.22
N GLU A 33 -1.15 -24.36 -24.45
CA GLU A 33 -1.17 -25.17 -25.69
C GLU A 33 0.22 -25.71 -26.10
N ILE A 34 1.32 -25.30 -25.46
CA ILE A 34 2.68 -25.59 -25.97
C ILE A 34 3.54 -26.52 -25.07
N GLU A 35 3.17 -26.82 -23.82
CA GLU A 35 3.99 -27.71 -22.96
C GLU A 35 3.35 -29.10 -22.75
N ILE A 36 3.75 -30.06 -23.59
CA ILE A 36 3.84 -31.48 -23.23
C ILE A 36 5.29 -31.91 -23.47
N GLU A 37 5.84 -32.62 -22.48
CA GLU A 37 7.11 -33.38 -22.46
C GLU A 37 8.39 -32.66 -21.94
N ILE A 38 8.72 -32.82 -20.64
CA ILE A 38 9.73 -33.78 -20.09
C ILE A 38 9.94 -33.55 -18.56
N ASP A 39 9.82 -34.68 -17.85
CA ASP A 39 10.34 -35.22 -16.55
C ASP A 39 11.20 -34.39 -15.55
N PRO A 40 11.08 -34.65 -14.21
CA PRO A 40 11.58 -33.83 -13.10
C PRO A 40 12.86 -34.39 -12.43
N SER A 41 13.80 -33.54 -12.02
CA SER A 41 14.69 -33.85 -10.89
C SER A 41 15.61 -32.68 -10.49
N SER A 42 15.85 -32.59 -9.17
CA SER A 42 16.78 -31.70 -8.44
C SER A 42 16.37 -30.21 -8.42
N GLU A 43 16.15 -29.55 -7.28
CA GLU A 43 17.21 -29.17 -6.33
C GLU A 43 16.57 -28.69 -5.00
N LYS A 44 16.16 -29.64 -4.14
CA LYS A 44 15.74 -29.40 -2.75
C LYS A 44 16.73 -30.05 -1.80
N ALA A 45 17.94 -29.50 -1.71
CA ALA A 45 18.92 -29.93 -0.71
C ALA A 45 20.06 -28.90 -0.58
N LYS A 46 19.80 -27.72 0.01
CA LYS A 46 20.90 -26.84 0.49
C LYS A 46 20.55 -25.67 1.41
N LYS A 47 19.43 -25.69 2.16
CA LYS A 47 19.11 -24.58 3.08
C LYS A 47 18.54 -25.01 4.43
N GLU A 48 18.82 -26.24 4.85
CA GLU A 48 18.35 -26.81 6.13
C GLU A 48 19.40 -26.82 7.25
N GLU A 49 20.64 -26.35 7.03
CA GLU A 49 21.71 -26.50 8.03
C GLU A 49 22.08 -25.24 8.85
N SER A 50 21.43 -24.09 8.68
CA SER A 50 21.84 -22.86 9.39
C SER A 50 20.86 -22.30 10.43
N ILE A 51 19.81 -23.03 10.81
CA ILE A 51 18.86 -22.60 11.87
C ILE A 51 18.64 -23.71 12.90
N PHE A 52 19.66 -24.53 13.16
CA PHE A 52 19.71 -25.44 14.32
C PHE A 52 20.76 -24.93 15.31
N SER A 53 20.45 -23.82 15.95
CA SER A 53 20.97 -23.45 17.27
C SER A 53 20.34 -22.11 17.63
N ILE A 54 19.38 -22.14 18.55
CA ILE A 54 19.25 -21.21 19.66
C ILE A 54 18.06 -21.68 20.51
N SER A 55 18.46 -22.21 21.68
CA SER A 55 17.75 -22.26 22.96
C SER A 55 16.39 -22.94 23.02
N ASN A 56 16.46 -24.19 23.49
CA ASN A 56 15.58 -24.67 24.56
C ASN A 56 15.51 -23.64 25.69
N GLU A 57 14.38 -22.97 25.83
CA GLU A 57 13.98 -22.39 27.11
C GLU A 57 12.45 -22.42 27.19
N SER A 58 11.98 -23.45 27.89
CA SER A 58 10.66 -23.51 28.47
C SER A 58 10.56 -22.47 29.57
N THR A 59 10.22 -21.25 29.21
CA THR A 59 9.67 -20.27 30.15
C THR A 59 8.28 -19.90 29.69
N VAL A 60 7.31 -20.33 30.49
CA VAL A 60 5.97 -19.75 30.55
C VAL A 60 6.14 -18.27 30.88
N ILE A 61 6.21 -17.41 29.87
CA ILE A 61 6.21 -15.96 30.07
C ILE A 61 4.79 -15.46 29.86
N ASN A 62 4.03 -15.44 30.96
CA ASN A 62 3.01 -14.43 31.14
C ASN A 62 3.70 -13.05 30.98
N GLY A 63 3.36 -12.30 29.94
CA GLY A 63 3.66 -10.87 29.92
C GLY A 63 3.68 -10.19 28.56
N SER A 64 4.22 -10.82 27.52
CA SER A 64 4.46 -10.09 26.26
C SER A 64 3.59 -10.59 25.11
N PHE A 65 2.66 -9.74 24.67
CA PHE A 65 1.87 -9.92 23.45
C PHE A 65 2.74 -10.36 22.26
N THR A 66 3.96 -9.82 22.17
CA THR A 66 4.91 -10.12 21.08
C THR A 66 5.41 -11.57 21.11
N ALA A 67 5.72 -12.13 22.29
CA ALA A 67 6.18 -13.52 22.43
C ALA A 67 5.11 -14.52 22.01
N LYS A 68 3.86 -14.27 22.43
CA LYS A 68 2.69 -15.05 22.03
C LYS A 68 2.42 -14.97 20.53
N PHE A 69 2.48 -13.76 19.97
CA PHE A 69 2.29 -13.56 18.53
C PHE A 69 3.38 -14.26 17.72
N ASN A 70 4.64 -14.18 18.15
CA ASN A 70 5.75 -14.86 17.51
C ASN A 70 5.58 -16.39 17.54
N ALA A 71 5.10 -16.95 18.67
CA ALA A 71 4.77 -18.38 18.74
C ALA A 71 3.69 -18.78 17.72
N PHE A 72 2.67 -17.95 17.52
CA PHE A 72 1.63 -18.18 16.50
C PHE A 72 2.17 -18.09 15.07
N VAL A 73 3.06 -17.13 14.81
CA VAL A 73 3.75 -16.99 13.51
C VAL A 73 4.63 -18.21 13.25
N LYS A 74 5.49 -18.61 14.20
CA LYS A 74 6.37 -19.78 14.03
C LYS A 74 5.59 -21.08 13.82
N TYR A 75 4.50 -21.27 14.56
CA TYR A 75 3.67 -22.48 14.43
C TYR A 75 2.92 -22.52 13.10
N SER A 76 2.28 -21.43 12.69
CA SER A 76 1.53 -21.38 11.42
C SER A 76 2.43 -21.43 10.18
N PHE A 77 3.72 -21.10 10.32
CA PHE A 77 4.71 -21.28 9.26
C PHE A 77 4.97 -22.77 8.96
N HIS A 78 5.11 -23.60 9.99
CA HIS A 78 5.38 -25.03 9.86
C HIS A 78 4.11 -25.86 9.60
N ASN A 79 2.95 -25.43 10.12
CA ASN A 79 1.68 -26.16 10.08
C ASN A 79 0.61 -25.41 9.27
N LYS A 80 0.80 -25.30 7.94
CA LYS A 80 -0.01 -24.46 7.04
C LYS A 80 -1.51 -24.83 7.00
N ASN A 81 -1.84 -26.11 7.19
CA ASN A 81 -3.19 -26.66 6.98
C ASN A 81 -3.96 -26.94 8.27
N THR A 82 -3.39 -26.66 9.44
CA THR A 82 -4.07 -26.93 10.71
C THR A 82 -5.21 -25.93 10.95
N PRO A 83 -6.42 -26.39 11.29
CA PRO A 83 -7.51 -25.50 11.67
C PRO A 83 -7.15 -24.72 12.94
N VAL A 84 -7.64 -23.48 13.03
CA VAL A 84 -7.27 -22.54 14.11
C VAL A 84 -7.54 -23.12 15.50
N SER A 85 -8.58 -23.96 15.65
CA SER A 85 -8.92 -24.65 16.90
C SER A 85 -7.84 -25.64 17.32
N GLN A 86 -7.40 -26.54 16.42
CA GLN A 86 -6.31 -27.50 16.71
C GLN A 86 -4.98 -26.79 16.93
N ALA A 87 -4.71 -25.71 16.21
CA ALA A 87 -3.47 -24.97 16.40
C ALA A 87 -3.37 -24.33 17.78
N LEU A 88 -4.47 -23.79 18.31
CA LEU A 88 -4.52 -23.23 19.66
C LEU A 88 -4.42 -24.31 20.73
N ASP A 89 -5.02 -25.49 20.50
CA ASP A 89 -4.92 -26.65 21.40
C ASP A 89 -3.46 -27.16 21.49
N SER A 90 -2.79 -27.35 20.35
CA SER A 90 -1.38 -27.77 20.30
C SER A 90 -0.44 -26.78 20.98
N LEU A 91 -0.75 -25.48 20.90
CA LEU A 91 0.03 -24.43 21.55
C LEU A 91 -0.40 -24.17 23.00
N ARG A 92 -1.36 -24.93 23.54
CA ARG A 92 -1.90 -24.82 24.90
C ARG A 92 -2.49 -23.44 25.23
N TYR A 93 -3.03 -22.73 24.22
CA TYR A 93 -3.74 -21.47 24.43
C TYR A 93 -5.26 -21.66 24.46
N LYS A 94 -5.94 -20.94 25.36
CA LYS A 94 -7.41 -20.93 25.42
C LYS A 94 -8.02 -20.45 24.08
N LYS A 95 -9.15 -21.05 23.67
CA LYS A 95 -9.92 -20.67 22.47
C LYS A 95 -10.74 -19.40 22.68
N THR A 96 -10.07 -18.29 22.95
CA THR A 96 -10.69 -16.96 23.09
C THR A 96 -10.79 -16.27 21.73
N LYS A 97 -11.81 -15.41 21.51
CA LYS A 97 -11.98 -14.62 20.28
C LYS A 97 -10.69 -13.87 19.87
N TRP A 98 -9.98 -13.31 20.85
CA TRP A 98 -8.68 -12.66 20.64
C TRP A 98 -7.56 -13.62 20.20
N ASN A 99 -7.46 -14.81 20.78
CA ASN A 99 -6.43 -15.78 20.41
C ASN A 99 -6.67 -16.34 19.00
N ILE A 100 -7.93 -16.58 18.65
CA ILE A 100 -8.34 -16.96 17.30
C ILE A 100 -8.00 -15.85 16.31
N PHE A 101 -8.32 -14.60 16.64
CA PHE A 101 -7.98 -13.44 15.82
C PHE A 101 -6.46 -13.34 15.62
N TYR A 102 -5.66 -13.33 16.69
CA TYR A 102 -4.20 -13.23 16.60
C TYR A 102 -3.58 -14.39 15.83
N TYR A 103 -4.08 -15.62 15.97
CA TYR A 103 -3.59 -16.76 15.21
C TYR A 103 -3.94 -16.63 13.71
N LYS A 104 -5.17 -16.23 13.37
CA LYS A 104 -5.54 -15.92 11.97
C LYS A 104 -4.61 -14.87 11.39
N LYS A 105 -4.31 -13.82 12.16
CA LYS A 105 -3.40 -12.73 11.77
C LYS A 105 -1.96 -13.18 11.59
N ALA A 106 -1.46 -14.04 12.47
CA ALA A 106 -0.16 -14.67 12.30
C ALA A 106 -0.09 -15.54 11.02
N LYS A 107 -1.16 -16.28 10.72
CA LYS A 107 -1.29 -17.08 9.50
C LYS A 107 -1.33 -16.19 8.24
N ASP A 108 -2.09 -15.10 8.26
CA ASP A 108 -2.18 -14.13 7.16
C ASP A 108 -0.80 -13.54 6.85
N ILE A 109 -0.03 -13.15 7.87
CA ILE A 109 1.35 -12.63 7.70
C ILE A 109 2.28 -13.66 7.06
N ASN A 110 2.20 -14.93 7.49
CA ASN A 110 2.98 -15.99 6.86
C ASN A 110 2.58 -16.25 5.41
N ASN A 111 1.29 -16.16 5.10
CA ASN A 111 0.80 -16.28 3.73
C ASN A 111 1.28 -15.11 2.85
N ILE A 112 1.35 -13.89 3.38
CA ILE A 112 1.96 -12.74 2.68
C ILE A 112 3.45 -13.04 2.41
N SER A 113 4.20 -13.57 3.35
CA SER A 113 5.63 -13.86 3.10
C SER A 113 5.84 -14.99 2.09
N ASN A 114 5.04 -16.07 2.15
CA ASN A 114 5.33 -17.32 1.45
C ASN A 114 4.50 -17.57 0.19
N ASN A 115 3.38 -16.87 -0.01
CA ASN A 115 2.47 -17.11 -1.13
C ASN A 115 2.33 -15.83 -1.99
N SER A 116 2.92 -15.86 -3.20
CA SER A 116 2.89 -14.75 -4.15
C SER A 116 1.47 -14.39 -4.61
N ALA A 117 0.58 -15.36 -4.75
CA ALA A 117 -0.82 -15.12 -5.11
C ALA A 117 -1.59 -14.42 -3.98
N PHE A 118 -1.35 -14.82 -2.72
CA PHE A 118 -1.94 -14.14 -1.56
C PHE A 118 -1.42 -12.70 -1.43
N ARG A 119 -0.12 -12.46 -1.66
CA ARG A 119 0.43 -11.09 -1.70
C ARG A 119 -0.25 -10.24 -2.75
N LYS A 120 -0.37 -10.74 -3.98
CA LYS A 120 -0.98 -9.99 -5.07
C LYS A 120 -2.42 -9.60 -4.71
N SER A 121 -3.23 -10.57 -4.26
CA SER A 121 -4.60 -10.30 -3.80
C SER A 121 -4.66 -9.29 -2.65
N TYR A 122 -3.72 -9.35 -1.70
CA TYR A 122 -3.64 -8.38 -0.60
C TYR A 122 -3.28 -6.97 -1.09
N LEU A 123 -2.32 -6.85 -2.02
CA LEU A 123 -1.96 -5.57 -2.63
C LEU A 123 -3.13 -5.00 -3.45
N ASP A 124 -3.86 -5.83 -4.19
CA ASP A 124 -5.03 -5.40 -4.97
C ASP A 124 -6.12 -4.83 -4.03
N ARG A 125 -6.33 -5.47 -2.86
CA ARG A 125 -7.24 -4.93 -1.82
C ARG A 125 -6.80 -3.57 -1.29
N ILE A 126 -5.49 -3.36 -1.09
CA ILE A 126 -4.93 -2.09 -0.64
C ILE A 126 -5.08 -1.02 -1.74
N VAL A 127 -4.69 -1.35 -2.97
CA VAL A 127 -4.76 -0.44 -4.12
C VAL A 127 -6.19 -0.02 -4.39
N SER A 128 -7.15 -0.95 -4.32
CA SER A 128 -8.58 -0.65 -4.44
C SER A 128 -9.08 0.37 -3.40
N LYS A 129 -8.45 0.42 -2.21
CA LYS A 129 -8.84 1.32 -1.11
C LYS A 129 -8.04 2.62 -1.08
N ILE A 130 -6.92 2.73 -1.80
CA ILE A 130 -6.04 3.92 -1.77
C ILE A 130 -6.79 5.17 -2.24
N SER A 131 -7.70 4.99 -3.19
CA SER A 131 -8.62 5.97 -3.74
C SER A 131 -9.44 6.69 -2.69
N VAL A 132 -10.10 5.88 -1.86
CA VAL A 132 -10.95 6.34 -0.77
C VAL A 132 -10.08 6.97 0.32
N ALA A 133 -8.93 6.37 0.61
CA ALA A 133 -7.95 6.91 1.57
C ALA A 133 -7.51 8.32 1.20
N LEU A 134 -7.15 8.53 -0.08
CA LEU A 134 -6.72 9.82 -0.59
C LEU A 134 -7.84 10.84 -0.39
N PHE A 135 -9.09 10.50 -0.69
CA PHE A 135 -10.22 11.42 -0.49
C PHE A 135 -10.33 11.93 0.96
N PHE A 136 -10.21 11.05 1.96
CA PHE A 136 -10.19 11.46 3.38
C PHE A 136 -8.91 12.20 3.78
N MET A 137 -7.78 11.92 3.11
CA MET A 137 -6.51 12.59 3.36
C MET A 137 -6.49 14.04 2.87
N LEU A 138 -7.26 14.42 1.85
CA LEU A 138 -7.31 15.81 1.37
C LEU A 138 -7.75 16.83 2.43
N PRO A 139 -8.91 16.69 3.11
CA PRO A 139 -9.31 17.64 4.15
C PRO A 139 -8.33 17.64 5.32
N LEU A 140 -7.76 16.48 5.68
CA LEU A 140 -6.74 16.39 6.72
C LEU A 140 -5.47 17.16 6.32
N PHE A 141 -4.97 16.98 5.10
CA PHE A 141 -3.82 17.70 4.57
C PHE A 141 -4.09 19.21 4.48
N THR A 142 -5.31 19.58 4.10
CA THR A 142 -5.74 20.98 4.08
C THR A 142 -5.68 21.60 5.46
N MET A 143 -6.06 20.87 6.51
CA MET A 143 -5.95 21.34 7.89
C MET A 143 -4.51 21.73 8.24
N PHE A 144 -3.51 20.93 7.84
CA PHE A 144 -2.10 21.27 8.04
C PHE A 144 -1.66 22.50 7.23
N ILE A 145 -2.14 22.65 5.99
CA ILE A 145 -1.89 23.86 5.19
C ILE A 145 -2.51 25.08 5.87
N SER A 146 -3.74 24.97 6.31
CA SER A 146 -4.44 26.04 7.02
C SER A 146 -3.67 26.47 8.27
N LEU A 147 -3.11 25.51 9.01
CA LEU A 147 -2.26 25.77 10.18
C LEU A 147 -0.95 26.47 9.79
N LEU A 148 -0.29 26.00 8.72
CA LEU A 148 0.97 26.59 8.22
C LEU A 148 0.78 28.02 7.68
N TYR A 149 -0.41 28.34 7.20
CA TYR A 149 -0.77 29.64 6.63
C TYR A 149 -1.76 30.43 7.48
N ILE A 150 -1.87 30.13 8.78
CA ILE A 150 -2.83 30.77 9.70
C ILE A 150 -2.69 32.30 9.82
N ARG A 151 -1.50 32.83 9.52
CA ARG A 151 -1.20 34.28 9.50
C ARG A 151 -1.66 34.97 8.20
N GLY A 152 -2.21 34.23 7.25
CA GLY A 152 -2.73 34.76 5.98
C GLY A 152 -4.21 35.11 6.06
N LYS A 153 -4.68 35.97 5.15
CA LYS A 153 -6.11 36.33 5.03
C LYS A 153 -6.98 35.25 4.40
N LYS A 154 -6.45 34.04 4.22
CA LYS A 154 -7.09 32.97 3.45
C LYS A 154 -7.91 32.08 4.37
N ASN A 155 -9.13 31.77 3.97
CA ASN A 155 -10.04 30.92 4.73
C ASN A 155 -9.71 29.43 4.50
N TYR A 156 -10.12 28.57 5.42
CA TYR A 156 -9.98 27.10 5.30
C TYR A 156 -10.51 26.59 3.95
N THR A 157 -11.66 27.07 3.50
CA THR A 157 -12.26 26.70 2.21
C THR A 157 -11.37 27.05 1.02
N GLU A 158 -10.65 28.18 1.07
CA GLU A 158 -9.73 28.55 0.00
C GLU A 158 -8.51 27.63 -0.03
N HIS A 159 -7.97 27.26 1.15
CA HIS A 159 -6.91 26.24 1.25
C HIS A 159 -7.39 24.89 0.73
N LEU A 160 -8.63 24.51 1.03
CA LEU A 160 -9.24 23.26 0.61
C LEU A 160 -9.36 23.20 -0.91
N VAL A 161 -9.92 24.25 -1.53
CA VAL A 161 -10.02 24.37 -2.98
C VAL A 161 -8.64 24.33 -3.64
N PHE A 162 -7.63 24.95 -3.03
CA PHE A 162 -6.26 24.89 -3.52
C PHE A 162 -5.70 23.46 -3.52
N VAL A 163 -5.83 22.73 -2.41
CA VAL A 163 -5.39 21.32 -2.30
C VAL A 163 -6.11 20.45 -3.32
N PHE A 164 -7.42 20.65 -3.49
CA PHE A 164 -8.20 19.96 -4.51
C PHE A 164 -7.63 20.23 -5.91
N ASN A 165 -7.38 21.48 -6.29
CA ASN A 165 -6.81 21.79 -7.60
C ASN A 165 -5.45 21.11 -7.83
N VAL A 166 -4.56 21.17 -6.83
CA VAL A 166 -3.26 20.50 -6.88
C VAL A 166 -3.41 18.99 -7.07
N GLN A 167 -4.33 18.37 -6.35
CA GLN A 167 -4.58 16.92 -6.44
C GLN A 167 -5.20 16.52 -7.79
N THR A 168 -6.09 17.34 -8.35
CA THR A 168 -6.60 17.08 -9.71
C THR A 168 -5.49 17.11 -10.73
N VAL A 169 -4.61 18.10 -10.66
CA VAL A 169 -3.46 18.18 -11.57
C VAL A 169 -2.54 16.97 -11.38
N PHE A 170 -2.31 16.53 -10.14
CA PHE A 170 -1.58 15.27 -9.86
C PHE A 170 -2.19 14.08 -10.62
N PHE A 171 -3.50 13.84 -10.47
CA PHE A 171 -4.15 12.70 -11.14
C PHE A 171 -4.15 12.83 -12.66
N ILE A 172 -4.41 14.02 -13.20
CA ILE A 172 -4.39 14.25 -14.65
C ILE A 172 -2.99 13.97 -15.22
N LEU A 173 -1.93 14.48 -14.58
CA LEU A 173 -0.57 14.21 -15.01
C LEU A 173 -0.24 12.72 -14.89
N LEU A 174 -0.66 12.05 -13.81
CA LEU A 174 -0.41 10.62 -13.61
C LEU A 174 -1.06 9.78 -14.71
N ILE A 175 -2.32 10.05 -15.05
CA ILE A 175 -3.02 9.38 -16.16
C ILE A 175 -2.29 9.65 -17.48
N PHE A 176 -1.97 10.91 -17.75
CA PHE A 176 -1.33 11.32 -18.99
C PHE A 176 0.01 10.58 -19.20
N PHE A 177 0.87 10.56 -18.18
CA PHE A 177 2.16 9.89 -18.26
C PHE A 177 2.04 8.36 -18.24
N THR A 178 1.04 7.80 -17.55
CA THR A 178 0.78 6.35 -17.58
C THR A 178 0.36 5.89 -18.98
N ILE A 179 -0.50 6.67 -19.66
CA ILE A 179 -0.90 6.41 -21.05
C ILE A 179 0.29 6.60 -21.99
N PHE A 180 1.07 7.66 -21.78
CA PHE A 180 2.28 7.94 -22.56
C PHE A 180 3.27 6.76 -22.52
N ASP A 181 3.63 6.28 -21.32
CA ASP A 181 4.55 5.14 -21.17
C ASP A 181 4.01 3.88 -21.82
N ARG A 182 2.69 3.65 -21.75
CA ARG A 182 2.03 2.50 -22.40
C ARG A 182 2.09 2.56 -23.94
N ILE A 183 1.98 3.74 -24.53
CA ILE A 183 2.02 3.95 -26.00
C ILE A 183 3.46 3.84 -26.52
N PHE A 184 4.39 4.53 -25.88
CA PHE A 184 5.77 4.63 -26.36
C PHE A 184 6.68 3.51 -25.85
N LYS A 185 6.17 2.63 -24.95
CA LYS A 185 6.92 1.54 -24.31
C LYS A 185 8.22 2.02 -23.67
N THR A 186 8.15 3.18 -23.02
CA THR A 186 9.25 3.81 -22.29
C THR A 186 8.97 3.79 -20.80
N ASP A 187 10.00 3.71 -19.96
CA ASP A 187 9.86 3.75 -18.50
C ASP A 187 10.19 5.14 -17.89
N ILE A 188 10.22 6.19 -18.73
CA ILE A 188 10.69 7.54 -18.34
C ILE A 188 9.53 8.43 -17.85
N GLY A 189 8.29 8.14 -18.24
CA GLY A 189 7.14 9.00 -17.96
C GLY A 189 6.86 9.20 -16.48
N ILE A 190 7.05 8.18 -15.64
CA ILE A 190 6.95 8.31 -14.17
C ILE A 190 8.00 9.28 -13.59
N GLY A 191 9.24 9.24 -14.08
CA GLY A 191 10.27 10.20 -13.65
C GLY A 191 9.91 11.63 -14.05
N LEU A 192 9.49 11.81 -15.31
CA LEU A 192 9.09 13.10 -15.86
C LEU A 192 7.85 13.66 -15.15
N PHE A 193 6.90 12.79 -14.82
CA PHE A 193 5.75 13.09 -13.98
C PHE A 193 6.15 13.73 -12.66
N PHE A 194 7.07 13.12 -11.91
CA PHE A 194 7.49 13.65 -10.62
C PHE A 194 8.17 15.02 -10.74
N ILE A 195 9.07 15.20 -11.71
CA ILE A 195 9.73 16.48 -11.97
C ILE A 195 8.70 17.57 -12.28
N LEU A 196 7.77 17.29 -13.20
CA LEU A 196 6.79 18.26 -13.67
C LEU A 196 5.77 18.60 -12.58
N PHE A 197 5.36 17.60 -11.80
CA PHE A 197 4.46 17.78 -10.67
C PHE A 197 5.10 18.61 -9.56
N LEU A 198 6.35 18.34 -9.18
CA LEU A 198 7.07 19.15 -8.18
C LEU A 198 7.20 20.61 -8.61
N PHE A 199 7.52 20.83 -9.89
CA PHE A 199 7.60 22.17 -10.46
C PHE A 199 6.23 22.88 -10.41
N TYR A 200 5.17 22.19 -10.81
CA TYR A 200 3.80 22.70 -10.73
C TYR A 200 3.41 23.02 -9.28
N LEU A 201 3.67 22.13 -8.33
CA LEU A 201 3.33 22.29 -6.91
C LEU A 201 4.00 23.54 -6.34
N TYR A 202 5.31 23.72 -6.56
CA TYR A 202 6.02 24.92 -6.13
C TYR A 202 5.45 26.20 -6.76
N LYS A 203 5.21 26.19 -8.08
CA LYS A 203 4.64 27.33 -8.80
C LYS A 203 3.24 27.69 -8.31
N SER A 204 2.41 26.68 -8.06
CA SER A 204 1.04 26.81 -7.57
C SER A 204 1.01 27.41 -6.17
N LEU A 205 1.83 26.91 -5.23
CA LEU A 205 1.98 27.48 -3.89
C LEU A 205 2.37 28.97 -3.96
N ARG A 206 3.36 29.30 -4.80
CA ARG A 206 3.80 30.69 -4.96
C ARG A 206 2.69 31.59 -5.49
N ASN A 207 1.98 31.15 -6.53
CA ASN A 207 0.95 31.97 -7.17
C ASN A 207 -0.26 32.19 -6.25
N PHE A 208 -0.67 31.15 -5.51
CA PHE A 208 -1.82 31.21 -4.63
C PHE A 208 -1.56 32.02 -3.35
N TYR A 209 -0.43 31.79 -2.68
CA TYR A 209 -0.10 32.48 -1.42
C TYR A 209 0.66 33.80 -1.60
N LYS A 210 1.14 34.10 -2.83
CA LYS A 210 1.85 35.34 -3.18
C LYS A 210 3.02 35.69 -2.23
N GLN A 211 3.78 34.69 -1.77
CA GLN A 211 4.92 34.86 -0.85
C GLN A 211 6.27 34.99 -1.57
N LYS A 212 7.27 35.57 -0.87
CA LYS A 212 8.67 35.67 -1.35
C LYS A 212 9.28 34.27 -1.54
N ARG A 213 10.15 34.10 -2.54
CA ARG A 213 10.72 32.80 -2.99
C ARG A 213 11.26 31.95 -1.83
N PHE A 214 12.09 32.53 -0.97
CA PHE A 214 12.70 31.79 0.15
C PHE A 214 11.67 31.22 1.15
N LYS A 215 10.66 32.02 1.51
CA LYS A 215 9.58 31.57 2.41
C LYS A 215 8.76 30.44 1.77
N THR A 216 8.50 30.53 0.47
CA THR A 216 7.78 29.49 -0.26
C THR A 216 8.55 28.18 -0.31
N ILE A 217 9.87 28.21 -0.51
CA ILE A 217 10.70 26.99 -0.53
C ILE A 217 10.67 26.27 0.82
N ILE A 218 10.85 27.01 1.93
CA ILE A 218 10.79 26.42 3.28
C ILE A 218 9.43 25.77 3.54
N LYS A 219 8.34 26.48 3.23
CA LYS A 219 6.98 25.97 3.42
C LYS A 219 6.66 24.81 2.49
N PHE A 220 7.16 24.84 1.26
CA PHE A 220 7.04 23.75 0.30
C PHE A 220 7.72 22.49 0.84
N LEU A 221 8.93 22.60 1.38
CA LEU A 221 9.67 21.47 1.93
C LEU A 221 8.95 20.89 3.16
N PHE A 222 8.50 21.76 4.07
CA PHE A 222 7.70 21.36 5.23
C PHE A 222 6.39 20.68 4.81
N LEU A 223 5.73 21.19 3.76
CA LEU A 223 4.48 20.62 3.30
C LEU A 223 4.66 19.23 2.67
N ASN A 224 5.73 19.02 1.90
CA ASN A 224 6.09 17.69 1.40
C ASN A 224 6.41 16.73 2.55
N PHE A 225 7.12 17.20 3.59
CA PHE A 225 7.40 16.40 4.77
C PHE A 225 6.12 15.98 5.50
N VAL A 226 5.19 16.92 5.74
CA VAL A 226 3.87 16.63 6.30
C VAL A 226 3.12 15.63 5.42
N PHE A 227 3.15 15.78 4.10
CA PHE A 227 2.50 14.86 3.18
C PHE A 227 3.06 13.43 3.28
N VAL A 228 4.38 13.25 3.39
CA VAL A 228 5.00 11.93 3.58
C VAL A 228 4.54 11.29 4.89
N ILE A 229 4.51 12.05 5.99
CA ILE A 229 4.01 11.55 7.29
C ILE A 229 2.54 11.15 7.17
N LEU A 230 1.72 12.00 6.55
CA LEU A 230 0.29 11.75 6.38
C LEU A 230 0.04 10.50 5.51
N SER A 231 0.81 10.35 4.43
CA SER A 231 0.77 9.18 3.56
C SER A 231 1.16 7.90 4.31
N ALA A 232 2.18 7.95 5.17
CA ALA A 232 2.55 6.81 6.01
C ALA A 232 1.41 6.40 6.97
N PHE A 233 0.79 7.36 7.65
CA PHE A 233 -0.37 7.09 8.51
C PHE A 233 -1.58 6.58 7.70
N GLY A 234 -1.84 7.15 6.53
CA GLY A 234 -2.91 6.70 5.63
C GLY A 234 -2.69 5.27 5.14
N GLY A 235 -1.46 4.94 4.77
CA GLY A 235 -1.06 3.59 4.39
C GLY A 235 -1.22 2.59 5.54
N LEU A 236 -0.82 2.96 6.76
CA LEU A 236 -1.05 2.14 7.95
C LEU A 236 -2.54 1.91 8.22
N PHE A 237 -3.36 2.96 8.10
CA PHE A 237 -4.80 2.86 8.27
C PHE A 237 -5.45 1.93 7.23
N ILE A 238 -5.06 2.06 5.96
CA ILE A 238 -5.54 1.18 4.88
C ILE A 238 -5.06 -0.26 5.07
N SER A 239 -3.81 -0.45 5.48
CA SER A 239 -3.27 -1.77 5.77
C SER A 239 -4.04 -2.42 6.93
N PHE A 240 -4.37 -1.65 7.97
CA PHE A 240 -5.19 -2.13 9.07
C PHE A 240 -6.60 -2.55 8.61
N ILE A 241 -7.25 -1.76 7.74
CA ILE A 241 -8.56 -2.09 7.17
C ILE A 241 -8.48 -3.32 6.26
N ALA A 242 -7.49 -3.39 5.37
CA ALA A 242 -7.28 -4.50 4.46
C ALA A 242 -6.94 -5.79 5.21
N PHE A 243 -6.27 -5.66 6.34
CA PHE A 243 -6.02 -6.77 7.25
C PHE A 243 -7.28 -7.14 8.03
N ALA A 244 -8.11 -6.19 8.45
CA ALA A 244 -9.32 -6.47 9.21
C ALA A 244 -10.44 -7.16 8.40
N LEU A 245 -10.50 -6.90 7.09
CA LEU A 245 -11.47 -7.44 6.11
C LEU A 245 -10.99 -8.72 5.42
#